data_AF-A0A6J2XUQ2-F1
#
_entry.id   AF-A0A6J2XUQ2-F1
#
_cell.length_a   1.000
_cell.length_b   1.000
_cell.length_c   1.000
_cell.angle_alpha   90.00
_cell.angle_beta   90.00
_cell.angle_gamma   90.00
#
_symmetry.space_group_name_H-M   'P 1'
#
loop_
_entity.id
_entity.type
_entity.pdbx_description
1 polymer ?
#
loop_
_entity_poly.entity_id
_entity_poly.type
_entity_poly.pdbx_seq_one_letter_code
_entity_poly.pdbx_strand_id
1 'polypeptide(L)'
;MQQHPPDNEFVHVDISVSPVPPPVSAAPSGPKIPPKLLAIMKKYKYNWRLDQLAKPKMPIRKYVPREIGLIKAGKIPLKRLSDEIQYYSDQISRPPLRSLYCNKHYFENISKNYKKKITKNINKAWDSIYNYYKKKERDRKLRLLRKQATGKEKKRELDMKRHDELAKPKALFKPEPIKPKKPPQIFSNYGRLDTLATPRPCIMQTPKSLEVNPAALTYEATETVIRLAKLPPRLLNLPKPLEPGKVKKSALRYNATPRIIEIAMPKQRSDKSKEDEDFDPFAISKKALTYKPTPRIIEMAKPKERD
;
A
#
# COMPACT_ATOMS: atom_id res chain seq x y z
N MET A 1 10.79 -44.27 51.29
CA MET A 1 10.11 -43.18 52.01
C MET A 1 10.09 -41.95 51.12
N GLN A 2 8.99 -41.73 50.40
CA GLN A 2 8.79 -40.53 49.58
C GLN A 2 7.85 -39.61 50.36
N GLN A 3 8.33 -38.41 50.69
CA GLN A 3 7.56 -37.38 51.39
C GLN A 3 6.82 -36.53 50.35
N HIS A 4 5.51 -36.41 50.49
CA HIS A 4 4.67 -35.49 49.72
C HIS A 4 4.81 -34.06 50.27
N PRO A 5 4.77 -33.03 49.40
CA PRO A 5 4.77 -31.63 49.83
C PRO A 5 3.39 -31.21 50.37
N PRO A 6 3.34 -30.21 51.28
CA PRO A 6 2.10 -29.76 51.90
C PRO A 6 1.25 -28.91 50.95
N ASP A 7 -0.07 -29.06 51.09
CA ASP A 7 -1.09 -28.34 50.32
C ASP A 7 -1.12 -26.85 50.70
N ASN A 8 -1.04 -25.97 49.69
CA ASN A 8 -1.20 -24.54 49.85
C ASN A 8 -2.70 -24.19 49.86
N GLU A 9 -3.20 -23.77 51.01
CA GLU A 9 -4.53 -23.18 51.15
C GLU A 9 -4.58 -21.80 50.46
N PHE A 10 -5.28 -21.72 49.33
CA PHE A 10 -5.60 -20.46 48.69
C PHE A 10 -6.87 -19.87 49.30
N VAL A 11 -6.73 -18.77 50.04
CA VAL A 11 -7.84 -17.96 50.55
C VAL A 11 -8.43 -17.15 49.39
N HIS A 12 -9.61 -17.54 48.92
CA HIS A 12 -10.40 -16.75 47.97
C HIS A 12 -11.10 -15.61 48.74
N VAL A 13 -10.76 -14.36 48.42
CA VAL A 13 -11.46 -13.17 48.93
C VAL A 13 -12.33 -12.61 47.81
N ASP A 14 -13.62 -12.92 47.85
CA ASP A 14 -14.60 -12.41 46.90
C ASP A 14 -15.05 -11.00 47.31
N ILE A 15 -14.46 -9.98 46.70
CA ILE A 15 -14.89 -8.58 46.87
C ILE A 15 -15.88 -8.25 45.75
N SER A 16 -17.17 -8.45 46.02
CA SER A 16 -18.26 -8.04 45.12
C SER A 16 -18.73 -6.62 45.47
N VAL A 17 -18.14 -5.60 44.85
CA VAL A 17 -18.66 -4.22 44.94
C VAL A 17 -19.68 -4.01 43.81
N SER A 18 -20.97 -4.08 44.15
CA SER A 18 -22.05 -3.69 43.23
C SER A 18 -22.38 -2.21 43.44
N PRO A 19 -22.30 -1.35 42.41
CA PRO A 19 -22.61 0.07 42.57
C PRO A 19 -24.12 0.30 42.75
N VAL A 20 -24.48 1.06 43.78
CA VAL A 20 -25.86 1.47 44.07
C VAL A 20 -26.32 2.51 43.03
N PRO A 21 -27.49 2.33 42.37
CA PRO A 21 -27.99 3.30 41.40
C PRO A 21 -28.44 4.60 42.10
N PRO A 22 -28.26 5.77 41.46
CA PRO A 22 -28.64 7.06 42.04
C PRO A 22 -30.17 7.20 42.16
N PRO A 23 -30.66 8.00 43.13
CA PRO A 23 -32.08 8.20 43.36
C PRO A 23 -32.75 8.94 42.18
N VAL A 24 -33.96 8.48 41.84
CA VAL A 24 -34.79 9.03 40.76
C VAL A 24 -35.19 10.46 41.10
N SER A 25 -34.75 11.44 40.30
CA SER A 25 -35.12 12.84 40.47
C SER A 25 -36.60 13.07 40.12
N ALA A 26 -37.29 13.86 40.93
CA ALA A 26 -38.70 14.18 40.75
C ALA A 26 -38.98 14.83 39.38
N ALA A 27 -40.06 14.40 38.74
CA ALA A 27 -40.46 14.84 37.40
C ALA A 27 -40.60 16.38 37.35
N PRO A 28 -39.93 17.07 36.41
CA PRO A 28 -40.03 18.52 36.30
C PRO A 28 -41.47 18.91 35.93
N SER A 29 -42.08 19.77 36.74
CA SER A 29 -43.36 20.40 36.41
C SER A 29 -43.18 21.21 35.13
N GLY A 30 -43.82 20.76 34.04
CA GLY A 30 -43.73 21.42 32.74
C GLY A 30 -44.23 22.88 32.78
N PRO A 31 -43.82 23.71 31.81
CA PRO A 31 -44.14 25.13 31.79
C PRO A 31 -45.67 25.36 31.70
N LYS A 32 -46.21 26.15 32.62
CA LYS A 32 -47.62 26.57 32.61
C LYS A 32 -47.85 27.56 31.46
N ILE A 33 -48.67 27.17 30.48
CA ILE A 33 -49.01 28.02 29.32
C ILE A 33 -49.85 29.22 29.80
N PRO A 34 -49.52 30.47 29.43
CA PRO A 34 -50.24 31.65 29.88
C PRO A 34 -51.69 31.70 29.35
N PRO A 35 -52.66 32.15 30.18
CA PRO A 35 -54.10 32.05 29.87
C PRO A 35 -54.54 32.86 28.64
N LYS A 36 -53.85 33.96 28.31
CA LYS A 36 -54.09 34.71 27.05
C LYS A 36 -53.86 33.85 25.81
N LEU A 37 -52.85 32.97 25.85
CA LEU A 37 -52.50 32.10 24.74
C LEU A 37 -53.54 30.98 24.58
N LEU A 38 -54.07 30.46 25.70
CA LEU A 38 -55.21 29.54 25.71
C LEU A 38 -56.47 30.17 25.10
N ALA A 39 -56.73 31.45 25.34
CA ALA A 39 -57.87 32.15 24.74
C ALA A 39 -57.73 32.31 23.22
N ILE A 40 -56.53 32.62 22.72
CA ILE A 40 -56.22 32.67 21.29
C ILE A 40 -56.37 31.29 20.64
N MET A 41 -55.85 30.24 21.28
CA MET A 41 -55.99 28.86 20.80
C MET A 41 -57.45 28.40 20.75
N LYS A 42 -58.28 28.80 21.72
CA LYS A 42 -59.73 28.51 21.70
C LYS A 42 -60.47 29.29 20.62
N LYS A 43 -60.07 30.54 20.35
CA LYS A 43 -60.69 31.41 19.33
C LYS A 43 -60.50 30.88 17.91
N TYR A 44 -59.35 30.29 17.62
CA TYR A 44 -59.04 29.68 16.32
C TYR A 44 -59.06 28.15 16.42
N LYS A 45 -60.18 27.58 16.89
CA LYS A 45 -60.34 26.13 17.10
C LYS A 45 -60.00 25.30 15.85
N TYR A 46 -60.19 25.86 14.65
CA TYR A 46 -59.77 25.27 13.38
C TYR A 46 -59.30 26.36 12.41
N ASN A 47 -58.05 26.79 12.54
CA ASN A 47 -57.44 27.65 11.54
C ASN A 47 -56.90 26.77 10.41
N TRP A 48 -57.74 26.47 9.41
CA TRP A 48 -57.43 25.52 8.33
C TRP A 48 -56.06 25.80 7.69
N ARG A 49 -55.68 27.08 7.58
CA ARG A 49 -54.41 27.53 7.02
C ARG A 49 -53.21 27.12 7.89
N LEU A 50 -53.31 27.24 9.21
CA LEU A 50 -52.25 26.76 10.12
C LEU A 50 -52.14 25.24 10.07
N ASP A 51 -53.27 24.55 9.93
CA ASP A 51 -53.31 23.09 9.79
C ASP A 51 -52.65 22.61 8.48
N GLN A 52 -52.84 23.35 7.39
CA GLN A 52 -52.17 23.08 6.12
C GLN A 52 -50.67 23.43 6.15
N LEU A 53 -50.29 24.52 6.83
CA LEU A 53 -48.88 24.89 6.99
C LEU A 53 -48.13 23.98 7.98
N ALA A 54 -48.84 23.38 8.94
CA ALA A 54 -48.29 22.44 9.91
C ALA A 54 -48.05 21.03 9.33
N LYS A 55 -48.69 20.70 8.19
CA LYS A 55 -48.40 19.45 7.47
C LYS A 55 -47.01 19.55 6.85
N PRO A 56 -46.05 18.69 7.23
CA PRO A 56 -44.73 18.71 6.63
C PRO A 56 -44.85 18.38 5.14
N LYS A 57 -44.16 19.15 4.29
CA LYS A 57 -44.14 18.92 2.82
C LYS A 57 -43.72 17.50 2.45
N MET A 58 -42.90 16.86 3.28
CA MET A 58 -42.58 15.44 3.16
C MET A 58 -42.87 14.75 4.49
N PRO A 59 -43.85 13.82 4.55
CA PRO A 59 -44.10 13.04 5.75
C PRO A 59 -42.93 12.07 5.95
N ILE A 60 -41.94 12.49 6.75
CA ILE A 60 -40.87 11.60 7.21
C ILE A 60 -41.52 10.61 8.18
N ARG A 61 -41.55 9.32 7.82
CA ARG A 61 -42.03 8.28 8.73
C ARG A 61 -41.22 8.39 10.02
N LYS A 62 -41.90 8.47 11.17
CA LYS A 62 -41.23 8.39 12.48
C LYS A 62 -40.32 7.17 12.44
N TYR A 63 -39.07 7.37 12.87
CA TYR A 63 -38.08 6.29 12.89
C TYR A 63 -38.64 5.15 13.73
N VAL A 64 -39.15 4.12 13.06
CA VAL A 64 -39.40 2.83 13.67
C VAL A 64 -38.03 2.18 13.68
N PRO A 65 -37.39 1.98 14.85
CA PRO A 65 -36.16 1.19 14.90
C PRO A 65 -36.50 -0.11 14.20
N ARG A 66 -35.79 -0.42 13.11
CA ARG A 66 -35.88 -1.76 12.54
C ARG A 66 -35.61 -2.69 13.71
N GLU A 67 -36.56 -3.57 14.02
CA GLU A 67 -36.27 -4.70 14.88
C GLU A 67 -35.04 -5.35 14.26
N ILE A 68 -33.90 -5.16 14.94
CA ILE A 68 -32.66 -5.81 14.58
C ILE A 68 -32.96 -7.26 14.95
N GLY A 69 -33.66 -7.97 14.05
CA GLY A 69 -33.95 -9.37 14.21
C GLY A 69 -32.63 -10.01 14.59
N LEU A 70 -32.62 -10.72 15.72
CA LEU A 70 -31.44 -11.37 16.32
C LEU A 70 -30.42 -11.61 15.21
N ILE A 71 -29.38 -10.78 15.15
CA ILE A 71 -28.32 -10.96 14.17
C ILE A 71 -27.85 -12.35 14.48
N LYS A 72 -28.26 -13.33 13.67
CA LYS A 72 -27.75 -14.69 13.79
C LYS A 72 -26.26 -14.47 13.81
N ALA A 73 -25.59 -14.87 14.89
CA ALA A 73 -24.15 -14.85 14.99
C ALA A 73 -23.62 -15.86 13.96
N GLY A 74 -23.81 -15.54 12.69
CA GLY A 74 -23.09 -16.14 11.60
C GLY A 74 -21.66 -15.88 11.99
N LYS A 75 -20.92 -16.98 12.16
CA LYS A 75 -19.48 -16.95 12.25
C LYS A 75 -18.99 -16.35 10.93
N ILE A 76 -19.05 -15.03 10.80
CA ILE A 76 -18.41 -14.32 9.71
C ILE A 76 -16.95 -14.70 9.93
N PRO A 77 -16.34 -15.50 9.04
CA PRO A 77 -14.96 -15.87 9.22
C PRO A 77 -14.20 -14.55 9.22
N LEU A 78 -13.69 -14.18 10.39
CA LEU A 78 -12.80 -13.03 10.53
C LEU A 78 -11.74 -13.23 9.45
N LYS A 79 -11.75 -12.37 8.43
CA LYS A 79 -10.72 -12.41 7.39
C LYS A 79 -9.41 -12.32 8.15
N ARG A 80 -8.62 -13.40 8.12
CA ARG A 80 -7.27 -13.38 8.69
C ARG A 80 -6.59 -12.15 8.11
N LEU A 81 -6.22 -11.21 8.98
CA LEU A 81 -5.43 -10.07 8.55
C LEU A 81 -4.20 -10.63 7.83
N SER A 82 -3.73 -9.95 6.79
CA SER A 82 -2.51 -10.37 6.12
C SER A 82 -1.38 -10.48 7.15
N ASP A 83 -0.48 -11.45 6.96
CA ASP A 83 0.66 -11.69 7.85
C ASP A 83 1.49 -10.41 8.09
N GLU A 84 1.41 -9.44 7.18
CA GLU A 84 2.02 -8.11 7.27
C GLU A 84 1.27 -7.19 8.24
N ILE A 85 -0.06 -7.10 8.17
CA ILE A 85 -0.84 -6.24 9.07
C ILE A 85 -0.85 -6.80 10.49
N GLN A 86 -0.94 -8.12 10.66
CA GLN A 86 -0.79 -8.78 11.97
C GLN A 86 0.58 -8.49 12.60
N TYR A 87 1.62 -8.43 11.77
CA TYR A 87 2.96 -8.10 12.21
C TYR A 87 3.12 -6.62 12.61
N TYR A 88 2.56 -5.69 11.83
CA TYR A 88 2.54 -4.27 12.19
C TYR A 88 1.72 -4.00 13.46
N SER A 89 0.57 -4.66 13.63
CA SER A 89 -0.20 -4.57 14.86
C SER A 89 0.59 -5.11 16.06
N ASP A 90 1.35 -6.20 15.89
CA ASP A 90 2.18 -6.80 16.95
C ASP A 90 3.43 -5.94 17.28
N GLN A 91 3.90 -5.11 16.34
CA GLN A 91 4.95 -4.11 16.56
C GLN A 91 4.41 -2.86 17.27
N ILE A 92 3.23 -2.38 16.87
CA ILE A 92 2.54 -1.23 17.48
C ILE A 92 2.04 -1.58 18.88
N SER A 93 1.62 -2.83 19.11
CA SER A 93 1.23 -3.37 20.41
C SER A 93 2.42 -3.80 21.27
N ARG A 94 3.67 -3.46 20.89
CA ARG A 94 4.83 -3.56 21.77
C ARG A 94 5.11 -2.18 22.41
N PRO A 95 4.43 -1.86 23.52
CA PRO A 95 4.70 -0.69 24.34
C PRO A 95 6.08 -0.66 25.04
N PRO A 96 6.87 -1.75 25.24
CA PRO A 96 8.04 -1.64 26.11
C PRO A 96 9.18 -0.84 25.49
N LEU A 97 9.48 -0.94 24.18
CA LEU A 97 10.66 -0.24 23.65
C LEU A 97 10.47 1.28 23.63
N ARG A 98 9.31 1.74 23.15
CA ARG A 98 8.96 3.16 23.11
C ARG A 98 8.81 3.71 24.53
N SER A 99 8.14 2.98 25.43
CA SER A 99 8.04 3.35 26.85
C SER A 99 9.41 3.39 27.53
N LEU A 100 10.29 2.41 27.29
CA LEU A 100 11.64 2.39 27.86
C LEU A 100 12.51 3.54 27.34
N TYR A 101 12.35 3.92 26.06
CA TYR A 101 13.05 5.07 25.48
C TYR A 101 12.54 6.40 26.02
N CYS A 102 11.22 6.56 26.12
CA CYS A 102 10.60 7.71 26.78
C CYS A 102 11.02 7.78 28.25
N ASN A 103 10.98 6.68 29.00
CA ASN A 103 11.42 6.62 30.39
C ASN A 103 12.91 6.93 30.53
N LYS A 104 13.76 6.48 29.60
CA LYS A 104 15.18 6.84 29.59
C LYS A 104 15.35 8.36 29.53
N HIS A 105 14.59 9.03 28.66
CA HIS A 105 14.63 10.48 28.47
C HIS A 105 13.99 11.27 29.63
N TYR A 106 12.87 10.81 30.19
CA TYR A 106 12.22 11.48 31.32
C TYR A 106 12.99 11.33 32.64
N PHE A 107 13.74 10.24 32.80
CA PHE A 107 14.49 9.93 34.01
C PHE A 107 16.01 10.07 33.85
N GLU A 108 16.45 10.99 32.99
CA GLU A 108 17.89 11.25 32.78
C GLU A 108 18.60 11.79 34.03
N ASN A 109 17.89 12.34 35.00
CA ASN A 109 18.50 12.87 36.22
C ASN A 109 18.54 11.84 37.38
N ILE A 110 18.06 10.62 37.18
CA ILE A 110 18.04 9.58 38.23
C ILE A 110 19.40 8.85 38.32
N SER A 111 19.65 8.22 39.48
CA SER A 111 20.75 7.30 39.79
C SER A 111 21.30 6.50 38.61
N LYS A 112 22.64 6.43 38.51
CA LYS A 112 23.38 5.68 37.49
C LYS A 112 22.94 4.21 37.40
N ASN A 113 22.52 3.60 38.51
CA ASN A 113 22.06 2.20 38.54
C ASN A 113 20.73 2.02 37.80
N TYR A 114 19.82 2.99 37.91
CA TYR A 114 18.54 2.97 37.20
C TYR A 114 18.75 3.11 35.69
N LYS A 115 19.64 4.02 35.27
CA LYS A 115 20.04 4.15 33.85
C LYS A 115 20.57 2.84 33.28
N LYS A 116 21.49 2.17 33.99
CA LYS A 116 22.04 0.86 33.59
C LYS A 116 20.94 -0.22 33.46
N LYS A 117 19.94 -0.21 34.34
CA LYS A 117 18.81 -1.15 34.29
C LYS A 117 17.93 -0.89 33.06
N ILE A 118 17.63 0.37 32.76
CA ILE A 118 16.86 0.76 31.56
C ILE A 118 17.62 0.38 30.28
N THR A 119 18.91 0.71 30.17
CA THR A 119 19.69 0.36 28.97
C THR A 119 19.80 -1.15 28.75
N LYS A 120 19.98 -1.94 29.83
CA LYS A 120 19.95 -3.40 29.75
C LYS A 120 18.60 -3.92 29.24
N ASN A 121 17.50 -3.32 29.67
CA ASN A 121 16.16 -3.70 29.20
C ASN A 121 15.91 -3.29 27.74
N ILE A 122 16.40 -2.12 27.32
CA ILE A 122 16.34 -1.66 25.93
C ILE A 122 17.12 -2.64 25.03
N ASN A 123 18.33 -3.02 25.42
CA ASN A 123 19.16 -3.96 24.65
C ASN A 123 18.49 -5.33 24.55
N LYS A 124 17.97 -5.88 25.65
CA LYS A 124 17.20 -7.14 25.63
C LYS A 124 15.99 -7.07 24.70
N ALA A 125 15.28 -5.95 24.69
CA ALA A 125 14.13 -5.75 23.82
C ALA A 125 14.54 -5.69 22.34
N TRP A 126 15.66 -5.02 22.02
CA TRP A 126 16.26 -5.05 20.69
C TRP A 126 16.70 -6.46 20.28
N ASP A 127 17.39 -7.21 21.14
CA ASP A 127 17.82 -8.58 20.86
C ASP A 127 16.64 -9.50 20.56
N SER A 128 15.53 -9.35 21.28
CA SER A 128 14.28 -10.06 21.01
C SER A 128 13.71 -9.73 19.63
N ILE A 129 13.71 -8.44 19.24
CA ILE A 129 13.28 -7.99 17.92
C ILE A 129 14.19 -8.57 16.83
N TYR A 130 15.52 -8.48 16.99
CA TYR A 130 16.49 -9.01 16.04
C TYR A 130 16.38 -10.53 15.89
N ASN A 131 16.25 -11.28 17.00
CA ASN A 131 16.08 -12.73 16.97
C ASN A 131 14.79 -13.15 16.26
N TYR A 132 13.71 -12.39 16.45
CA TYR A 132 12.46 -12.62 15.73
C TYR A 132 12.63 -12.43 14.21
N TYR A 133 13.27 -11.33 13.77
CA TYR A 133 13.52 -11.10 12.35
C TYR A 133 14.43 -12.18 11.75
N LYS A 134 15.51 -12.55 12.45
CA LYS A 134 16.41 -13.63 12.04
C LYS A 134 15.67 -14.96 11.89
N LYS A 135 14.78 -15.30 12.83
CA LYS A 135 13.90 -16.48 12.75
C LYS A 135 12.96 -16.39 11.54
N LYS A 136 12.33 -15.23 11.32
CA LYS A 136 11.40 -15.01 10.19
C LYS A 136 12.10 -15.14 8.84
N GLU A 137 13.31 -14.59 8.68
CA GLU A 137 14.12 -14.76 7.48
C GLU A 137 14.51 -16.22 7.25
N ARG A 138 14.93 -16.93 8.31
CA ARG A 138 15.23 -18.37 8.24
C ARG A 138 14.00 -19.16 7.77
N ASP A 139 12.84 -18.89 8.35
CA ASP A 139 11.59 -19.58 8.01
C ASP A 139 11.13 -19.23 6.59
N ARG A 140 11.33 -17.98 6.13
CA ARG A 140 11.10 -17.59 4.73
C ARG A 140 12.00 -18.38 3.77
N LYS A 141 13.29 -18.52 4.09
CA LYS A 141 14.25 -19.32 3.30
C LYS A 141 13.85 -20.80 3.26
N LEU A 142 13.45 -21.37 4.41
CA LEU A 142 12.94 -22.75 4.49
C LEU A 142 11.67 -22.95 3.65
N ARG A 143 10.73 -22.00 3.66
CA ARG A 143 9.52 -22.06 2.80
C ARG A 143 9.89 -22.06 1.31
N LEU A 144 10.86 -21.24 0.90
CA LEU A 144 11.34 -21.22 -0.48
C LEU A 144 11.99 -22.55 -0.88
N LEU A 145 12.82 -23.13 -0.02
CA LEU A 145 13.43 -24.44 -0.25
C LEU A 145 12.37 -25.56 -0.36
N ARG A 146 11.34 -25.55 0.49
CA ARG A 146 10.22 -26.50 0.40
C ARG A 146 9.42 -26.36 -0.90
N LYS A 147 9.18 -25.12 -1.36
CA LYS A 147 8.53 -24.87 -2.66
C LYS A 147 9.38 -25.37 -3.83
N GLN A 148 10.70 -25.20 -3.77
CA GLN A 148 11.60 -25.72 -4.79
C GLN A 148 11.65 -27.26 -4.79
N ALA A 149 11.63 -27.90 -3.61
CA ALA A 149 11.61 -29.35 -3.49
C ALA A 149 10.33 -29.96 -4.10
N THR A 150 9.17 -29.46 -3.69
CA THR A 150 7.86 -29.91 -4.22
C THR A 150 7.67 -29.63 -5.71
N GLY A 151 8.26 -28.55 -6.23
CA GLY A 151 8.25 -28.25 -7.66
C GLY A 151 9.07 -29.23 -8.50
N LYS A 152 10.16 -29.78 -7.96
CA LYS A 152 11.01 -30.75 -8.67
C LYS A 152 10.30 -32.08 -8.90
N GLU A 153 9.52 -32.57 -7.93
CA GLU A 153 8.75 -33.81 -8.07
C GLU A 153 7.64 -33.68 -9.12
N LYS A 154 6.84 -32.61 -9.06
CA LYS A 154 5.81 -32.34 -10.07
C LYS A 154 6.39 -32.18 -11.48
N LYS A 155 7.56 -31.56 -11.59
CA LYS A 155 8.26 -31.42 -12.88
C LYS A 155 8.72 -32.78 -13.40
N ARG A 156 9.28 -33.65 -12.54
CA ARG A 156 9.66 -35.02 -12.91
C ARG A 156 8.44 -35.84 -13.37
N GLU A 157 7.30 -35.75 -12.67
CA GLU A 157 6.08 -36.43 -13.09
C GLU A 157 5.56 -35.95 -14.45
N LEU A 158 5.61 -34.65 -14.71
CA LEU A 158 5.25 -34.07 -16.01
C LEU A 158 6.21 -34.49 -17.12
N ASP A 159 7.51 -34.47 -16.84
CA ASP A 159 8.54 -34.90 -17.80
C ASP A 159 8.39 -36.40 -18.13
N MET A 160 8.11 -37.25 -17.13
CA MET A 160 7.81 -38.68 -17.33
C MET A 160 6.56 -38.88 -18.20
N LYS A 161 5.45 -38.18 -17.90
CA LYS A 161 4.23 -38.24 -18.73
C LYS A 161 4.49 -37.79 -20.17
N ARG A 162 5.30 -36.75 -20.36
CA ARG A 162 5.68 -36.25 -21.68
C ARG A 162 6.53 -37.27 -22.44
N HIS A 163 7.45 -37.95 -21.77
CA HIS A 163 8.21 -39.05 -22.36
C HIS A 163 7.29 -40.21 -22.77
N ASP A 164 6.33 -40.59 -21.92
CA ASP A 164 5.34 -41.63 -22.25
C ASP A 164 4.44 -41.23 -23.42
N GLU A 165 4.07 -39.95 -23.54
CA GLU A 165 3.33 -39.42 -24.69
C GLU A 165 4.14 -39.43 -25.98
N LEU A 166 5.42 -39.06 -25.92
CA LEU A 166 6.32 -39.07 -27.08
C LEU A 166 6.71 -40.48 -27.51
N ALA A 167 6.74 -41.44 -26.57
CA ALA A 167 7.02 -42.84 -26.85
C ALA A 167 5.85 -43.56 -27.53
N LYS A 168 4.63 -43.02 -27.44
CA LYS A 168 3.49 -43.55 -28.20
C LYS A 168 3.74 -43.29 -29.69
N PRO A 169 3.65 -44.32 -30.55
CA PRO A 169 3.79 -44.12 -31.98
C PRO A 169 2.74 -43.11 -32.45
N LYS A 170 3.19 -42.11 -33.23
CA LYS A 170 2.28 -41.11 -33.80
C LYS A 170 1.20 -41.84 -34.58
N ALA A 171 -0.06 -41.62 -34.24
CA ALA A 171 -1.16 -42.17 -35.01
C ALA A 171 -1.02 -41.71 -36.47
N LEU A 172 -1.15 -42.64 -37.41
CA LEU A 172 -1.13 -42.32 -38.84
C LEU A 172 -2.10 -41.17 -39.09
N PHE A 173 -1.60 -40.12 -39.75
CA PHE A 173 -2.37 -38.91 -40.04
C PHE A 173 -3.61 -39.29 -40.84
N LYS A 174 -4.76 -39.34 -40.16
CA LYS A 174 -6.06 -39.38 -40.82
C LYS A 174 -6.43 -37.92 -41.04
N PRO A 175 -6.57 -37.45 -42.29
CA PRO A 175 -7.04 -36.08 -42.52
C PRO A 175 -8.37 -35.93 -41.78
N GLU A 176 -8.43 -34.98 -40.85
CA GLU A 176 -9.70 -34.71 -40.18
C GLU A 176 -10.72 -34.36 -41.26
N PRO A 177 -11.95 -34.92 -41.21
CA PRO A 177 -13.01 -34.50 -42.11
C PRO A 177 -13.14 -32.99 -41.97
N ILE A 178 -13.10 -32.27 -43.09
CA ILE A 178 -13.18 -30.81 -43.13
C ILE A 178 -14.47 -30.41 -42.42
N LYS A 179 -14.36 -30.05 -41.14
CA LYS A 179 -15.48 -29.51 -40.38
C LYS A 179 -15.86 -28.20 -41.10
N PRO A 180 -17.13 -28.00 -41.49
CA PRO A 180 -17.53 -26.75 -42.11
C PRO A 180 -17.09 -25.62 -41.20
N LYS A 181 -16.25 -24.72 -41.70
CA LYS A 181 -15.79 -23.55 -40.96
C LYS A 181 -17.04 -22.86 -40.45
N LYS A 182 -17.21 -22.77 -39.12
CA LYS A 182 -18.29 -21.98 -38.54
C LYS A 182 -18.19 -20.59 -39.18
N PRO A 183 -19.29 -20.02 -39.70
CA PRO A 183 -19.24 -18.66 -40.23
C PRO A 183 -18.63 -17.76 -39.16
N PRO A 184 -17.76 -16.79 -39.55
CA PRO A 184 -17.14 -15.90 -38.58
C PRO A 184 -18.26 -15.31 -37.72
N GLN A 185 -18.12 -15.43 -36.41
CA GLN A 185 -19.09 -14.92 -35.46
C GLN A 185 -19.25 -13.43 -35.77
N ILE A 186 -20.37 -13.07 -36.39
CA ILE A 186 -20.69 -11.67 -36.72
C ILE A 186 -20.57 -10.93 -35.41
N PHE A 187 -19.72 -9.90 -35.37
CA PHE A 187 -19.34 -9.19 -34.16
C PHE A 187 -20.57 -8.50 -33.56
N SER A 188 -21.35 -9.21 -32.76
CA SER A 188 -22.67 -8.78 -32.27
C SER A 188 -22.58 -7.86 -31.04
N ASN A 189 -21.47 -7.15 -30.88
CA ASN A 189 -21.19 -6.29 -29.72
C ASN A 189 -21.32 -4.80 -30.06
N TYR A 190 -22.30 -4.46 -30.90
CA TYR A 190 -22.60 -3.07 -31.27
C TYR A 190 -22.89 -2.20 -30.04
N GLY A 191 -23.60 -2.72 -29.03
CA GLY A 191 -23.84 -1.98 -27.78
C GLY A 191 -22.56 -1.61 -27.02
N ARG A 192 -21.50 -2.43 -27.10
CA ARG A 192 -20.19 -2.09 -26.51
C ARG A 192 -19.50 -0.99 -27.32
N LEU A 193 -19.56 -1.06 -28.65
CA LEU A 193 -19.01 -0.01 -29.50
C LEU A 193 -19.72 1.33 -29.26
N ASP A 194 -21.05 1.33 -29.09
CA ASP A 194 -21.81 2.53 -28.75
C ASP A 194 -21.38 3.11 -27.39
N THR A 195 -21.21 2.28 -26.36
CA THR A 195 -20.72 2.75 -25.05
C THR A 195 -19.29 3.28 -25.07
N LEU A 196 -18.44 2.76 -25.96
CA LEU A 196 -17.06 3.25 -26.13
C LEU A 196 -17.00 4.50 -27.00
N ALA A 197 -17.94 4.64 -27.94
CA ALA A 197 -18.08 5.80 -28.79
C ALA A 197 -18.68 7.01 -28.05
N THR A 198 -19.52 6.78 -27.03
CA THR A 198 -20.02 7.89 -26.20
C THR A 198 -18.87 8.56 -25.45
N PRO A 199 -18.65 9.88 -25.64
CA PRO A 199 -17.59 10.60 -24.93
C PRO A 199 -17.86 10.55 -23.43
N ARG A 200 -16.82 10.28 -22.64
CA ARG A 200 -16.95 10.32 -21.18
C ARG A 200 -17.29 11.75 -20.75
N PRO A 201 -18.33 11.96 -19.92
CA PRO A 201 -18.63 13.30 -19.43
C PRO A 201 -17.45 13.80 -18.61
N CYS A 202 -16.72 14.78 -19.17
CA CYS A 202 -15.70 15.49 -18.43
C CYS A 202 -16.42 16.43 -17.47
N ILE A 203 -16.44 16.08 -16.18
CA ILE A 203 -16.91 16.99 -15.14
C ILE A 203 -15.86 18.10 -15.05
N MET A 204 -16.09 19.18 -15.80
CA MET A 204 -15.31 20.39 -15.63
C MET A 204 -15.60 20.92 -14.24
N GLN A 205 -14.68 20.66 -13.31
CA GLN A 205 -14.70 21.32 -12.02
C GLN A 205 -14.64 22.82 -12.32
N THR A 206 -15.67 23.55 -11.91
CA THR A 206 -15.65 25.01 -11.99
C THR A 206 -14.36 25.48 -11.32
N PRO A 207 -13.59 26.38 -11.97
CA PRO A 207 -12.36 26.88 -11.36
C PRO A 207 -12.73 27.40 -9.97
N LYS A 208 -11.98 26.96 -8.95
CA LYS A 208 -12.12 27.54 -7.61
C LYS A 208 -11.96 29.05 -7.78
N SER A 209 -12.80 29.84 -7.11
CA SER A 209 -12.72 31.30 -7.19
C SER A 209 -11.28 31.73 -7.00
N LEU A 210 -10.82 32.68 -7.81
CA LEU A 210 -9.45 33.24 -7.73
C LEU A 210 -9.23 34.06 -6.45
N GLU A 211 -10.20 34.04 -5.54
CA GLU A 211 -10.16 34.72 -4.26
C GLU A 211 -9.13 34.02 -3.38
N VAL A 212 -8.02 34.71 -3.19
CA VAL A 212 -6.99 34.33 -2.24
C VAL A 212 -7.61 34.36 -0.84
N ASN A 213 -7.35 33.32 -0.05
CA ASN A 213 -7.79 33.28 1.35
C ASN A 213 -7.31 34.55 2.08
N PRO A 214 -8.18 35.34 2.74
CA PRO A 214 -7.77 36.58 3.39
C PRO A 214 -6.66 36.37 4.43
N ALA A 215 -6.61 35.20 5.08
CA ALA A 215 -5.53 34.84 6.00
C ALA A 215 -4.16 34.72 5.32
N ALA A 216 -4.11 34.41 4.03
CA ALA A 216 -2.87 34.34 3.27
C ALA A 216 -2.33 35.73 2.91
N LEU A 217 -3.18 36.78 2.88
CA LEU A 217 -2.75 38.16 2.67
C LEU A 217 -2.01 38.71 3.89
N THR A 218 -2.41 38.28 5.10
CA THR A 218 -1.81 38.71 6.37
C THR A 218 -0.70 37.78 6.87
N TYR A 219 -0.35 36.73 6.13
CA TYR A 219 0.58 35.72 6.60
C TYR A 219 2.04 36.17 6.44
N GLU A 220 2.76 36.23 7.55
CA GLU A 220 4.20 36.42 7.57
C GLU A 220 4.92 35.08 7.30
N ALA A 221 5.81 35.07 6.32
CA ALA A 221 6.53 33.86 5.95
C ALA A 221 7.50 33.44 7.07
N THR A 222 7.34 32.21 7.57
CA THR A 222 8.29 31.60 8.51
C THR A 222 9.70 31.50 7.91
N GLU A 223 10.72 31.50 8.77
CA GLU A 223 12.12 31.34 8.35
C GLU A 223 12.36 30.11 7.47
N THR A 224 11.65 29.01 7.74
CA THR A 224 11.69 27.80 6.93
C THR A 224 11.13 28.02 5.53
N VAL A 225 10.03 28.76 5.40
CA VAL A 225 9.44 29.10 4.10
C VAL A 225 10.39 30.01 3.33
N ILE A 226 11.01 30.99 3.99
CA ILE A 226 12.03 31.86 3.39
C ILE A 226 13.25 31.05 2.94
N ARG A 227 13.71 30.07 3.74
CA ARG A 227 14.82 29.18 3.39
C ARG A 227 14.49 28.31 2.17
N LEU A 228 13.27 27.78 2.10
CA LEU A 228 12.81 26.97 0.97
C LEU A 228 12.54 27.79 -0.29
N ALA A 229 12.15 29.05 -0.14
CA ALA A 229 11.96 29.99 -1.25
C ALA A 229 13.29 30.36 -1.94
N LYS A 230 14.43 30.29 -1.22
CA LYS A 230 15.75 30.49 -1.82
C LYS A 230 16.08 29.33 -2.76
N LEU A 231 16.34 29.66 -4.03
CA LEU A 231 16.84 28.69 -5.01
C LEU A 231 18.13 28.04 -4.50
N PRO A 232 18.25 26.70 -4.51
CA PRO A 232 19.48 26.04 -4.10
C PRO A 232 20.64 26.47 -5.02
N PRO A 233 21.88 26.56 -4.51
CA PRO A 233 23.01 27.15 -5.24
C PRO A 233 23.32 26.44 -6.56
N ARG A 234 23.05 25.13 -6.65
CA ARG A 234 23.18 24.34 -7.88
C ARG A 234 22.26 24.79 -9.02
N LEU A 235 21.16 25.49 -8.70
CA LEU A 235 20.19 26.01 -9.66
C LEU A 235 20.45 27.47 -10.04
N LEU A 236 21.33 28.20 -9.32
CA LEU A 236 21.70 29.57 -9.72
C LEU A 236 22.46 29.59 -11.07
N ASN A 237 23.14 28.50 -11.40
CA ASN A 237 23.90 28.34 -12.64
C ASN A 237 23.15 27.52 -13.70
N LEU A 238 21.82 27.60 -13.74
CA LEU A 238 21.06 27.01 -14.85
C LEU A 238 21.52 27.66 -16.17
N PRO A 239 21.75 26.87 -17.23
CA PRO A 239 21.96 27.45 -18.54
C PRO A 239 20.74 28.30 -18.90
N LYS A 240 20.98 29.46 -19.53
CA LYS A 240 19.90 30.31 -20.03
C LYS A 240 18.95 29.48 -20.89
N PRO A 241 17.62 29.70 -20.81
CA PRO A 241 16.66 28.97 -21.63
C PRO A 241 17.06 29.07 -23.11
N LEU A 242 16.92 27.97 -23.84
CA LEU A 242 17.27 27.91 -25.25
C LEU A 242 16.27 28.78 -26.03
N GLU A 243 16.75 29.84 -26.65
CA GLU A 243 15.98 30.60 -27.63
C GLU A 243 15.85 29.74 -28.91
N PRO A 244 14.63 29.34 -29.33
CA PRO A 244 14.47 28.51 -30.52
C PRO A 244 15.07 29.23 -31.74
N GLY A 245 15.90 28.52 -32.51
CA GLY A 245 16.64 29.06 -33.65
C GLY A 245 18.01 29.66 -33.34
N LYS A 246 18.38 29.85 -32.06
CA LYS A 246 19.69 30.38 -31.68
C LYS A 246 20.69 29.26 -31.41
N VAL A 247 21.60 29.04 -32.36
CA VAL A 247 22.70 28.06 -32.23
C VAL A 247 23.97 28.77 -31.74
N LYS A 248 24.78 28.13 -30.89
CA LYS A 248 26.08 28.67 -30.47
C LYS A 248 27.01 28.81 -31.69
N LYS A 249 27.72 29.93 -31.81
CA LYS A 249 28.69 30.17 -32.90
C LYS A 249 29.76 29.06 -32.99
N SER A 250 30.15 28.47 -31.87
CA SER A 250 31.09 27.35 -31.84
C SER A 250 30.54 26.07 -32.48
N ALA A 251 29.24 25.81 -32.33
CA ALA A 251 28.60 24.67 -32.97
C ALA A 251 28.53 24.85 -34.50
N LEU A 252 28.29 26.08 -34.97
CA LEU A 252 28.32 26.41 -36.41
C LEU A 252 29.71 26.26 -37.03
N ARG A 253 30.78 26.45 -36.24
CA ARG A 253 32.18 26.33 -36.67
C ARG A 253 32.77 24.94 -36.40
N TYR A 254 32.00 24.02 -35.82
CA TYR A 254 32.54 22.74 -35.37
C TYR A 254 32.71 21.78 -36.55
N ASN A 255 33.95 21.38 -36.80
CA ASN A 255 34.28 20.31 -37.73
C ASN A 255 34.25 18.98 -36.97
N ALA A 256 33.38 18.06 -37.39
CA ALA A 256 33.26 16.75 -36.77
C ALA A 256 34.58 15.97 -36.90
N THR A 257 35.00 15.31 -35.82
CA THR A 257 36.17 14.43 -35.85
C THR A 257 35.87 13.19 -36.70
N PRO A 258 36.90 12.54 -37.30
CA PRO A 258 36.70 11.35 -38.14
C PRO A 258 35.90 10.26 -37.41
N ARG A 259 36.18 10.06 -36.11
CA ARG A 259 35.42 9.12 -35.27
C ARG A 259 33.93 9.48 -35.13
N ILE A 260 33.59 10.76 -35.01
CA ILE A 260 32.18 11.19 -34.93
C ILE A 260 31.50 10.92 -36.27
N ILE A 261 32.20 11.16 -37.37
CA ILE A 261 31.72 10.87 -38.73
C ILE A 261 31.46 9.36 -38.89
N GLU A 262 32.40 8.50 -38.47
CA GLU A 262 32.24 7.04 -38.49
C GLU A 262 31.04 6.56 -37.66
N ILE A 263 30.81 7.14 -36.48
CA ILE A 263 29.69 6.78 -35.60
C ILE A 263 28.36 7.31 -36.16
N ALA A 264 28.37 8.47 -36.80
CA ALA A 264 27.20 9.07 -37.42
C ALA A 264 26.78 8.32 -38.70
N MET A 265 27.73 7.71 -39.39
CA MET A 265 27.42 6.83 -40.52
C MET A 265 26.58 5.64 -40.03
N PRO A 266 25.46 5.34 -40.70
CA PRO A 266 24.67 4.17 -40.34
C PRO A 266 25.56 2.93 -40.47
N LYS A 267 25.57 2.09 -39.43
CA LYS A 267 26.33 0.84 -39.46
C LYS A 267 25.79 -0.01 -40.60
N GLN A 268 26.57 -0.17 -41.68
CA GLN A 268 26.22 -1.04 -42.79
C GLN A 268 26.02 -2.45 -42.23
N ARG A 269 24.79 -2.95 -42.32
CA ARG A 269 24.52 -4.36 -42.06
C ARG A 269 25.14 -5.10 -43.24
N SER A 270 26.06 -6.02 -42.98
CA SER A 270 26.54 -6.90 -44.04
C SER A 270 25.33 -7.67 -44.59
N ASP A 271 25.10 -7.64 -45.90
CA ASP A 271 24.03 -8.42 -46.57
C ASP A 271 24.15 -9.93 -46.32
N LYS A 272 25.31 -10.36 -45.81
CA LYS A 272 25.62 -11.70 -45.34
C LYS A 272 25.63 -11.78 -43.82
N SER A 273 24.63 -11.23 -43.12
CA SER A 273 24.30 -11.84 -41.83
C SER A 273 23.84 -13.25 -42.17
N LYS A 274 24.80 -14.18 -42.17
CA LYS A 274 24.53 -15.60 -42.05
C LYS A 274 23.38 -15.72 -41.06
N GLU A 275 22.31 -16.34 -41.52
CA GLU A 275 21.08 -16.53 -40.78
C GLU A 275 21.43 -16.89 -39.33
N ASP A 276 20.63 -16.41 -38.38
CA ASP A 276 20.77 -16.67 -36.94
C ASP A 276 20.84 -18.19 -36.58
N GLU A 277 20.81 -19.08 -37.58
CA GLU A 277 20.94 -20.53 -37.52
C GLU A 277 22.32 -21.00 -37.03
N ASP A 278 23.41 -20.26 -37.30
CA ASP A 278 24.77 -20.60 -36.82
C ASP A 278 25.17 -19.85 -35.53
N PHE A 279 24.34 -18.93 -35.04
CA PHE A 279 24.62 -18.19 -33.82
C PHE A 279 24.17 -19.00 -32.61
N ASP A 280 25.08 -19.80 -32.04
CA ASP A 280 24.84 -20.41 -30.73
C ASP A 280 24.77 -19.28 -29.67
N PRO A 281 23.59 -19.00 -29.09
CA PRO A 281 23.44 -17.92 -28.12
C PRO A 281 24.19 -18.21 -26.81
N PHE A 282 24.66 -19.45 -26.60
CA PHE A 282 25.45 -19.86 -25.45
C PHE A 282 26.96 -19.85 -25.71
N ALA A 283 27.39 -19.66 -26.95
CA ALA A 283 28.81 -19.60 -27.28
C ALA A 283 29.44 -18.29 -26.79
N ILE A 284 30.37 -18.40 -25.84
CA ILE A 284 31.13 -17.26 -25.33
C ILE A 284 32.08 -16.79 -26.43
N SER A 285 32.04 -15.50 -26.78
CA SER A 285 32.96 -14.96 -27.79
C SER A 285 34.42 -15.17 -27.39
N LYS A 286 35.29 -15.53 -28.35
CA LYS A 286 36.74 -15.72 -28.09
C LYS A 286 37.38 -14.51 -27.40
N LYS A 287 36.93 -13.29 -27.76
CA LYS A 287 37.40 -12.04 -27.15
C LYS A 287 37.06 -11.93 -25.66
N ALA A 288 35.87 -12.41 -25.26
CA ALA A 288 35.47 -12.44 -23.87
C ALA A 288 36.31 -13.45 -23.06
N LEU A 289 36.64 -14.62 -23.64
CA LEU A 289 37.53 -15.60 -22.99
C LEU A 289 38.95 -15.07 -22.79
N THR A 290 39.47 -14.27 -23.74
CA THR A 290 40.81 -13.68 -23.66
C THR A 290 40.86 -12.31 -22.99
N TYR A 291 39.73 -11.80 -22.47
CA TYR A 291 39.65 -10.44 -21.95
C TYR A 291 40.41 -10.31 -20.63
N LYS A 292 41.37 -9.36 -20.58
CA LYS A 292 42.06 -8.99 -19.34
C LYS A 292 41.24 -7.90 -18.63
N PRO A 293 40.74 -8.12 -17.40
CA PRO A 293 39.92 -7.15 -16.69
C PRO A 293 40.72 -5.87 -16.39
N THR A 294 40.06 -4.72 -16.53
CA THR A 294 40.69 -3.43 -16.18
C THR A 294 40.84 -3.29 -14.66
N PRO A 295 41.81 -2.47 -14.18
CA PRO A 295 42.02 -2.27 -12.74
C PRO A 295 40.75 -1.89 -11.97
N ARG A 296 39.91 -1.03 -12.55
CA ARG A 296 38.63 -0.63 -11.97
C ARG A 296 37.64 -1.78 -11.79
N ILE A 297 37.58 -2.72 -12.76
CA ILE A 297 36.72 -3.91 -12.65
C ILE A 297 37.22 -4.80 -11.52
N ILE A 298 38.55 -4.94 -11.39
CA ILE A 298 39.18 -5.70 -10.30
C ILE A 298 38.85 -5.05 -8.94
N GLU A 299 38.93 -3.73 -8.82
CA GLU A 299 38.57 -3.00 -7.60
C GLU A 299 37.09 -3.18 -7.23
N MET A 300 36.18 -3.06 -8.20
CA MET A 300 34.74 -3.25 -7.95
C MET A 300 34.37 -4.69 -7.62
N ALA A 301 35.14 -5.66 -8.09
CA ALA A 301 34.94 -7.07 -7.77
C ALA A 301 35.41 -7.42 -6.35
N LYS A 302 36.26 -6.59 -5.72
CA LYS A 302 36.64 -6.79 -4.31
C LYS A 302 35.40 -6.55 -3.43
N PRO A 303 35.10 -7.45 -2.48
CA PRO A 303 34.00 -7.24 -1.56
C PRO A 303 34.23 -5.96 -0.76
N LYS A 304 33.17 -5.15 -0.62
CA LYS A 304 33.22 -3.97 0.23
C LYS A 304 33.15 -4.41 1.68
N GLU A 305 34.22 -4.20 2.44
CA GLU A 305 34.23 -4.40 3.89
C GLU A 305 33.16 -3.49 4.51
N ARG A 306 32.31 -4.08 5.36
CA ARG A 306 31.29 -3.36 6.12
C ARG A 306 31.85 -3.14 7.52
N ASP A 307 32.23 -1.90 7.78
CA ASP A 307 32.45 -1.38 9.13
C ASP A 307 31.12 -1.18 9.87
#